data_AF-A0A844BXE5-F1
#
_entry.id   AF-A0A844BXE5-F1
#
_cell.length_a   1.000
_cell.length_b   1.000
_cell.length_c   1.000
_cell.angle_alpha   90.00
_cell.angle_beta   90.00
_cell.angle_gamma   90.00
#
_symmetry.space_group_name_H-M   'P 1'
#
loop_
_entity.id
_entity.type
_entity.pdbx_description
1 polymer ?
#
loop_
_entity_poly.entity_id
_entity_poly.type
_entity_poly.pdbx_seq_one_letter_code
_entity_poly.pdbx_strand_id
1 'polypeptide(L)'
;MYEANRMEVIRQFSYESERNYTLDMVLSINGIPMVALELKNQLTGQTVDDAKNQYIKNRNPREKCFQSNKRFLVYFSVDLYEAWMTTRLAKEKTYFLPFNQGSNGAGNVGGNGNPLTEMTDEQIKATIKAFGEATRRAYEAGFDGVEIHGVNHYLIQQFFSNYSNHRTDNWGGSFDKRMNFPLAVVEEVKQVVQHFENNFIVGYRISPEEIHGTTIGYDYKESAELVKKLERYGLDYIHISNFGKFDMGPEGLDTSYVELYKKAIGKETPLITVSNVFTQADVENVLALADIVAIGRAALLDPESTHKLTHQRKDEIVSEMSEDVMAYVKWPQGLYDWYRDGAALPQVPNLESLL
;
A
#
# COMPACT_ATOMS: atom_id res chain seq x y z
N MET A 1 -10.72 -21.19 -31.22
CA MET A 1 -9.27 -21.37 -30.94
C MET A 1 -8.80 -20.50 -29.79
N TYR A 2 -9.12 -19.20 -29.73
CA TYR A 2 -8.72 -18.34 -28.61
C TYR A 2 -9.20 -18.85 -27.23
N GLU A 3 -10.46 -19.28 -27.13
CA GLU A 3 -11.05 -19.82 -25.90
C GLU A 3 -10.40 -21.13 -25.42
N ALA A 4 -9.58 -21.79 -26.26
CA ALA A 4 -8.84 -22.98 -25.87
C ALA A 4 -7.49 -22.66 -25.21
N ASN A 5 -7.06 -21.38 -25.22
CA ASN A 5 -5.81 -20.97 -24.60
C ASN A 5 -5.97 -20.83 -23.09
N ARG A 6 -5.13 -21.54 -22.33
CA ARG A 6 -4.96 -21.37 -20.89
C ARG A 6 -3.75 -20.51 -20.65
N MET A 7 -3.95 -19.31 -20.11
CA MET A 7 -2.86 -18.45 -19.68
C MET A 7 -2.56 -18.73 -18.22
N GLU A 8 -1.30 -18.96 -17.89
CA GLU A 8 -0.86 -19.26 -16.53
C GLU A 8 0.31 -18.36 -16.15
N VAL A 9 0.29 -17.88 -14.91
CA VAL A 9 1.39 -17.14 -14.30
C VAL A 9 2.06 -18.08 -13.30
N ILE A 10 3.36 -18.31 -13.47
CA ILE A 10 4.16 -19.18 -12.62
C ILE A 10 5.19 -18.31 -11.90
N ARG A 11 4.99 -18.11 -10.60
CA ARG A 11 5.95 -17.39 -9.75
C ARG A 11 7.09 -18.30 -9.35
N GLN A 12 8.28 -17.74 -9.14
CA GLN A 12 9.48 -18.47 -8.71
C GLN A 12 9.75 -19.71 -9.57
N PHE A 13 9.75 -19.53 -10.89
CA PHE A 13 9.93 -20.61 -11.85
C PHE A 13 11.33 -21.21 -11.71
N SER A 14 11.41 -22.40 -11.12
CA SER A 14 12.66 -23.15 -11.00
C SER A 14 13.09 -23.72 -12.36
N TYR A 15 14.35 -23.54 -12.72
CA TYR A 15 14.88 -24.00 -14.01
C TYR A 15 16.18 -24.80 -13.93
N GLU A 16 16.78 -24.91 -12.74
CA GLU A 16 17.96 -25.74 -12.49
C GLU A 16 17.79 -26.48 -11.16
N SER A 17 17.76 -27.81 -11.20
CA SER A 17 17.45 -28.66 -10.05
C SER A 17 18.55 -28.69 -8.98
N GLU A 18 19.79 -28.35 -9.34
CA GLU A 18 20.95 -28.48 -8.45
C GLU A 18 21.29 -27.21 -7.67
N ARG A 19 20.92 -26.04 -8.20
CA ARG A 19 21.31 -24.73 -7.64
C ARG A 19 20.15 -23.89 -7.10
N ASN A 20 18.93 -24.45 -7.10
CA ASN A 20 17.70 -23.77 -6.68
C ASN A 20 17.48 -22.41 -7.39
N TYR A 21 17.96 -22.26 -8.62
CA TYR A 21 17.74 -21.00 -9.32
C TYR A 21 16.30 -20.89 -9.80
N THR A 22 15.72 -19.72 -9.51
CA THR A 22 14.38 -19.34 -9.92
C THR A 22 14.42 -18.06 -10.77
N LEU A 23 13.41 -17.91 -11.61
CA LEU A 23 12.98 -16.62 -12.17
C LEU A 23 11.79 -16.13 -11.35
N ASP A 24 11.68 -14.83 -11.11
CA ASP A 24 10.61 -14.30 -10.26
C ASP A 24 9.22 -14.63 -10.80
N MET A 25 9.04 -14.55 -12.12
CA MET A 25 7.77 -14.87 -12.76
C MET A 25 7.95 -15.37 -14.20
N VAL A 26 7.08 -16.29 -14.61
CA VAL A 26 6.97 -16.79 -15.98
C VAL A 26 5.51 -16.77 -16.41
N LEU A 27 5.23 -16.21 -17.60
CA LEU A 27 3.91 -16.32 -18.23
C LEU A 27 3.95 -17.45 -19.24
N SER A 28 2.96 -18.31 -19.21
CA SER A 28 2.85 -19.47 -20.10
C SER A 28 1.48 -19.54 -20.77
N ILE A 29 1.44 -20.16 -21.95
CA ILE A 29 0.21 -20.45 -22.69
C ILE A 29 0.16 -21.95 -22.91
N ASN A 30 -0.91 -22.60 -22.42
CA ASN A 30 -1.10 -24.05 -22.48
C ASN A 30 0.12 -24.82 -21.92
N GLY A 31 0.70 -24.34 -20.83
CA GLY A 31 1.89 -24.91 -20.19
C GLY A 31 3.21 -24.68 -20.94
N ILE A 32 3.20 -23.90 -22.03
CA ILE A 32 4.43 -23.52 -22.75
C ILE A 32 4.91 -22.18 -22.20
N PRO A 33 6.08 -22.13 -21.52
CA PRO A 33 6.61 -20.90 -20.95
C PRO A 33 7.03 -19.93 -22.07
N MET A 34 6.45 -18.73 -22.09
CA MET A 34 6.63 -17.76 -23.17
C MET A 34 7.45 -16.55 -22.74
N VAL A 35 7.18 -16.03 -21.54
CA VAL A 35 7.75 -14.78 -21.02
C VAL A 35 8.42 -15.09 -19.69
N ALA A 36 9.64 -14.60 -19.49
CA ALA A 36 10.31 -14.60 -18.20
C ALA A 36 10.39 -13.16 -17.67
N LEU A 37 10.19 -12.96 -16.37
CA LEU A 37 10.28 -11.66 -15.71
C LEU A 37 11.16 -11.78 -14.46
N GLU A 38 12.01 -10.78 -14.26
CA GLU A 38 12.67 -10.48 -12.99
C GLU A 38 12.05 -9.18 -12.47
N LEU A 39 11.56 -9.20 -11.24
CA LEU A 39 10.79 -8.13 -10.63
C LEU A 39 11.64 -7.46 -9.54
N LYS A 40 11.59 -6.13 -9.47
CA LYS A 40 12.35 -5.31 -8.53
C LYS A 40 11.45 -4.27 -7.89
N ASN A 41 11.82 -3.82 -6.71
CA ASN A 41 11.04 -2.84 -5.95
C ASN A 41 11.98 -1.77 -5.38
N GLN A 42 11.75 -0.51 -5.79
CA GLN A 42 12.51 0.65 -5.37
C GLN A 42 12.43 0.93 -3.87
N LEU A 43 11.35 0.51 -3.21
CA LEU A 43 11.22 0.59 -1.76
C LEU A 43 12.26 -0.27 -1.03
N THR A 44 12.78 -1.30 -1.71
CA THR A 44 13.87 -2.17 -1.23
C THR A 44 15.26 -1.75 -1.76
N GLY A 45 15.36 -0.61 -2.45
CA GLY A 45 16.60 -0.12 -3.05
C GLY A 45 17.00 -0.83 -4.35
N GLN A 46 16.14 -1.67 -4.92
CA GLN A 46 16.39 -2.37 -6.19
C GLN A 46 15.60 -1.73 -7.35
N THR A 47 16.22 -1.67 -8.52
CA THR A 47 15.63 -1.12 -9.76
C THR A 47 15.70 -2.11 -10.91
N VAL A 48 15.12 -1.78 -12.07
CA VAL A 48 15.28 -2.57 -13.30
C VAL A 48 16.74 -2.85 -13.65
N ASP A 49 17.70 -2.02 -13.26
CA ASP A 49 19.11 -2.27 -13.53
C ASP A 49 19.66 -3.45 -12.72
N ASP A 50 19.14 -3.70 -11.53
CA ASP A 50 19.45 -4.91 -10.76
C ASP A 50 18.91 -6.16 -11.45
N ALA A 51 17.69 -6.11 -11.99
CA ALA A 51 17.13 -7.19 -12.80
C ALA A 51 17.94 -7.44 -14.08
N LYS A 52 18.33 -6.38 -14.80
CA LYS A 52 19.21 -6.49 -15.97
C LYS A 52 20.55 -7.13 -15.60
N ASN A 53 21.15 -6.69 -14.49
CA ASN A 53 22.39 -7.26 -13.96
C ASN A 53 22.26 -8.72 -13.58
N GLN A 54 21.13 -9.12 -12.99
CA GLN A 54 20.84 -10.51 -12.65
C GLN A 54 20.76 -11.40 -13.89
N TYR A 55 20.08 -10.94 -14.94
CA TYR A 55 20.08 -11.61 -16.25
C TYR A 55 21.48 -11.73 -16.85
N ILE A 56 22.26 -10.66 -16.81
CA ILE A 56 23.61 -10.61 -17.41
C ILE A 56 24.58 -11.52 -16.64
N LYS A 57 24.64 -11.38 -15.32
CA LYS A 57 25.68 -12.01 -14.49
C LYS A 57 25.26 -13.42 -14.08
N ASN A 58 24.03 -13.60 -13.63
CA ASN A 58 23.63 -14.80 -12.88
C ASN A 58 22.93 -15.83 -13.78
N ARG A 59 22.18 -15.41 -14.81
CA ARG A 59 21.51 -16.36 -15.72
C ARG A 59 22.52 -16.90 -16.73
N ASN A 60 22.64 -18.22 -16.82
CA ASN A 60 23.54 -18.89 -17.74
C ASN A 60 22.83 -19.12 -19.08
N PRO A 61 23.23 -18.46 -20.19
CA PRO A 61 22.55 -18.61 -21.48
C PRO A 61 22.64 -20.03 -22.08
N ARG A 62 23.47 -20.91 -21.52
CA ARG A 62 23.55 -22.31 -21.92
C ARG A 62 22.41 -23.15 -21.33
N GLU A 63 21.72 -22.67 -20.29
CA GLU A 63 20.54 -23.37 -19.76
C GLU A 63 19.46 -23.48 -20.81
N LYS A 64 18.80 -24.64 -20.85
CA LYS A 64 17.82 -24.96 -21.90
C LYS A 64 16.66 -23.95 -21.97
N CYS A 65 16.30 -23.35 -20.84
CA CYS A 65 15.25 -22.33 -20.78
C CYS A 65 15.68 -20.99 -21.38
N PHE A 66 16.97 -20.65 -21.31
CA PHE A 66 17.54 -19.37 -21.76
C PHE A 66 18.14 -19.40 -23.16
N GLN A 67 18.23 -20.58 -23.77
CA GLN A 67 18.64 -20.72 -25.16
C GLN A 67 17.62 -20.05 -26.09
N SER A 68 18.14 -19.28 -27.04
CA SER A 68 17.33 -18.58 -28.05
C SER A 68 16.40 -19.55 -28.79
N ASN A 69 15.12 -19.16 -28.94
CA ASN A 69 14.08 -19.93 -29.62
C ASN A 69 13.89 -21.37 -29.10
N LYS A 70 14.17 -21.62 -27.81
CA LYS A 70 13.93 -22.94 -27.19
C LYS A 70 12.74 -22.96 -26.23
N ARG A 71 12.62 -21.95 -25.36
CA ARG A 71 11.54 -21.87 -24.36
C ARG A 71 10.98 -20.45 -24.30
N PHE A 72 11.68 -19.54 -23.62
CA PHE A 72 11.24 -18.15 -23.51
C PHE A 72 11.50 -17.39 -24.81
N LEU A 73 10.53 -16.57 -25.22
CA LEU A 73 10.66 -15.65 -26.35
C LEU A 73 11.19 -14.28 -25.92
N VAL A 74 10.90 -13.88 -24.68
CA VAL A 74 11.23 -12.55 -24.16
C VAL A 74 11.47 -12.60 -22.66
N TYR A 75 12.39 -11.73 -22.21
CA TYR A 75 12.84 -11.57 -20.83
C TYR A 75 12.61 -10.13 -20.41
N PHE A 76 11.83 -9.91 -19.35
CA PHE A 76 11.54 -8.60 -18.81
C PHE A 76 12.31 -8.34 -17.51
N SER A 77 12.82 -7.12 -17.38
CA SER A 77 13.29 -6.52 -16.13
C SER A 77 12.28 -5.46 -15.76
N VAL A 78 11.59 -5.61 -14.64
CA VAL A 78 10.46 -4.75 -14.25
C VAL A 78 10.66 -4.22 -12.84
N ASP A 79 10.37 -2.95 -12.62
CA ASP A 79 10.22 -2.34 -11.30
C ASP A 79 8.92 -1.52 -11.23
N LEU A 80 8.70 -0.74 -10.16
CA LEU A 80 7.45 0.01 -9.95
C LEU A 80 7.18 1.07 -11.05
N TYR A 81 8.20 1.52 -11.78
CA TYR A 81 8.09 2.63 -12.72
C TYR A 81 8.52 2.23 -14.14
N GLU A 82 9.42 1.27 -14.29
CA GLU A 82 10.04 0.89 -15.54
C GLU A 82 9.88 -0.60 -15.85
N ALA A 83 9.73 -0.90 -17.13
CA ALA A 83 9.78 -2.23 -17.70
C ALA A 83 10.70 -2.17 -18.92
N TRP A 84 11.69 -3.06 -18.92
CA TRP A 84 12.65 -3.25 -19.99
C TRP A 84 12.59 -4.69 -20.46
N MET A 85 12.86 -4.93 -21.74
CA MET A 85 12.84 -6.27 -22.32
C MET A 85 14.07 -6.59 -23.16
N THR A 86 14.40 -7.88 -23.25
CA THR A 86 15.30 -8.42 -24.27
C THR A 86 14.74 -9.73 -24.80
N THR A 87 15.07 -10.10 -26.03
CA THR A 87 14.69 -11.40 -26.62
C THR A 87 15.81 -12.42 -26.58
N ARG A 88 17.02 -12.01 -26.14
CA ARG A 88 18.19 -12.90 -26.10
C ARG A 88 19.12 -12.55 -24.96
N LEU A 89 19.38 -13.53 -24.09
CA LEU A 89 20.44 -13.45 -23.09
C LEU A 89 21.79 -13.84 -23.71
N ALA A 90 22.78 -12.97 -23.58
CA ALA A 90 24.12 -13.13 -24.14
C ALA A 90 25.22 -12.61 -23.19
N LYS A 91 25.03 -12.81 -21.87
CA LYS A 91 25.91 -12.27 -20.81
C LYS A 91 26.11 -10.77 -21.00
N GLU A 92 27.34 -10.26 -21.00
CA GLU A 92 27.67 -8.83 -21.12
C GLU A 92 27.23 -8.22 -22.47
N LYS A 93 26.93 -9.07 -23.47
CA LYS A 93 26.39 -8.64 -24.78
C LYS A 93 24.86 -8.59 -24.81
N THR A 94 24.19 -8.84 -23.69
CA THR A 94 22.73 -8.72 -23.59
C THR A 94 22.34 -7.26 -23.74
N TYR A 95 21.44 -6.98 -24.66
CA TYR A 95 20.93 -5.64 -24.91
C TYR A 95 19.45 -5.57 -24.52
N PHE A 96 19.10 -4.63 -23.66
CA PHE A 96 17.73 -4.40 -23.18
C PHE A 96 17.15 -3.17 -23.86
N LEU A 97 15.90 -3.30 -24.32
CA LEU A 97 15.08 -2.25 -24.86
C LEU A 97 14.08 -1.78 -23.81
N PRO A 98 13.79 -0.47 -23.72
CA PRO A 98 12.69 0.00 -22.89
C PRO A 98 11.37 -0.53 -23.45
N PHE A 99 10.46 -0.97 -22.59
CA PHE A 99 9.17 -1.53 -22.98
C PHE A 99 7.98 -0.65 -22.60
N ASN A 100 7.97 -0.12 -21.38
CA ASN A 100 6.89 0.77 -20.91
C ASN A 100 7.26 2.25 -21.01
N GLN A 101 8.41 2.58 -21.57
CA GLN A 101 8.82 3.97 -21.75
C GLN A 101 8.26 4.42 -23.09
N GLY A 102 7.35 5.39 -23.05
CA GLY A 102 7.00 6.22 -24.19
C GLY A 102 8.25 6.67 -24.96
N SER A 103 8.07 7.19 -26.18
CA SER A 103 9.15 7.88 -26.91
C SER A 103 9.83 9.03 -26.14
N ASN A 104 9.26 9.43 -25.01
CA ASN A 104 9.66 10.58 -24.20
C ASN A 104 10.31 10.20 -22.86
N GLY A 105 10.59 8.90 -22.64
CA GLY A 105 11.29 8.41 -21.44
C GLY A 105 10.38 8.10 -20.25
N ALA A 106 11.01 7.81 -19.11
CA ALA A 106 10.38 7.26 -17.92
C ALA A 106 9.36 8.22 -17.32
N GLY A 107 8.13 7.76 -17.09
CA GLY A 107 7.07 8.58 -16.51
C GLY A 107 6.57 9.71 -17.41
N ASN A 108 7.06 9.83 -18.64
CA ASN A 108 6.63 10.86 -19.59
C ASN A 108 5.78 10.24 -20.70
N VAL A 109 4.64 10.86 -20.99
CA VAL A 109 3.75 10.43 -22.08
C VAL A 109 4.50 10.53 -23.41
N GLY A 110 4.68 9.41 -24.12
CA GLY A 110 5.29 9.33 -25.46
C GLY A 110 4.53 8.37 -26.36
N GLY A 111 4.91 8.29 -27.64
CA GLY A 111 4.10 7.62 -28.68
C GLY A 111 4.03 6.09 -28.64
N ASN A 112 4.82 5.40 -27.82
CA ASN A 112 4.86 3.93 -27.68
C ASN A 112 5.34 3.51 -26.28
N GLY A 113 4.52 2.84 -25.46
CA GLY A 113 4.81 2.42 -24.07
C GLY A 113 3.59 2.66 -23.16
N ASN A 114 3.33 1.83 -22.14
CA ASN A 114 2.15 1.97 -21.27
C ASN A 114 2.19 3.32 -20.52
N PRO A 115 1.31 4.28 -20.84
CA PRO A 115 1.32 5.59 -20.20
C PRO A 115 0.87 5.47 -18.73
N LEU A 116 1.28 6.43 -17.90
CA LEU A 116 0.52 6.78 -16.70
C LEU A 116 -0.93 6.97 -17.16
N THR A 117 -1.77 5.98 -16.87
CA THR A 117 -3.15 5.98 -17.34
C THR A 117 -3.97 6.64 -16.26
N GLU A 118 -4.21 7.93 -16.44
CA GLU A 118 -5.25 8.64 -15.71
C GLU A 118 -6.55 7.83 -15.81
N MET A 119 -7.15 7.48 -14.68
CA MET A 119 -8.38 6.66 -14.66
C MET A 119 -9.49 7.36 -15.45
N THR A 120 -10.21 6.62 -16.30
CA THR A 120 -11.43 7.16 -16.92
C THR A 120 -12.55 7.31 -15.89
N ASP A 121 -13.57 8.09 -16.20
CA ASP A 121 -14.75 8.24 -15.33
C ASP A 121 -15.42 6.89 -15.04
N GLU A 122 -15.47 5.98 -16.01
CA GLU A 122 -15.99 4.63 -15.84
C GLU A 122 -15.13 3.80 -14.89
N GLN A 123 -13.80 3.90 -15.00
CA GLN A 123 -12.88 3.22 -14.08
C GLN A 123 -13.02 3.76 -12.66
N ILE A 124 -13.17 5.08 -12.50
CA ILE A 124 -13.38 5.72 -11.18
C ILE A 124 -14.67 5.19 -10.55
N LYS A 125 -15.78 5.18 -11.30
CA LYS A 125 -17.06 4.63 -10.85
C LYS A 125 -16.98 3.15 -10.52
N ALA A 126 -16.28 2.36 -11.35
CA ALA A 126 -16.07 0.93 -11.08
C ALA A 126 -15.24 0.71 -9.80
N THR A 127 -14.22 1.54 -9.56
CA THR A 127 -13.42 1.49 -8.32
C THR A 127 -14.25 1.86 -7.10
N ILE A 128 -15.11 2.88 -7.18
CA ILE A 128 -16.04 3.22 -6.10
C ILE A 128 -16.92 2.00 -5.76
N LYS A 129 -17.52 1.36 -6.77
CA LYS A 129 -18.29 0.12 -6.57
C LYS A 129 -17.46 -1.02 -5.99
N ALA A 130 -16.18 -1.12 -6.35
CA ALA A 130 -15.29 -2.12 -5.79
C ALA A 130 -15.05 -1.94 -4.28
N PHE A 131 -15.01 -0.71 -3.77
CA PHE A 131 -14.98 -0.45 -2.32
C PHE A 131 -16.24 -0.98 -1.63
N GLY A 132 -17.42 -0.69 -2.18
CA GLY A 132 -18.69 -1.22 -1.66
C GLY A 132 -18.72 -2.76 -1.62
N GLU A 133 -18.29 -3.40 -2.72
CA GLU A 133 -18.19 -4.87 -2.77
C GLU A 133 -17.15 -5.43 -1.79
N ALA A 134 -16.03 -4.73 -1.56
CA ALA A 134 -15.05 -5.13 -0.56
C ALA A 134 -15.64 -5.06 0.86
N THR A 135 -16.44 -4.02 1.16
CA THR A 135 -17.17 -3.90 2.42
C THR A 135 -18.17 -5.04 2.62
N ARG A 136 -18.94 -5.41 1.58
CA ARG A 136 -19.83 -6.58 1.65
C ARG A 136 -19.07 -7.86 1.96
N ARG A 137 -17.91 -8.08 1.32
CA ARG A 137 -17.07 -9.25 1.60
C ARG A 137 -16.51 -9.24 3.03
N ALA A 138 -16.12 -8.08 3.56
CA ALA A 138 -15.69 -7.96 4.95
C ALA A 138 -16.81 -8.32 5.93
N TYR A 139 -18.03 -7.86 5.67
CA TYR A 139 -19.21 -8.24 6.44
C TYR A 139 -19.48 -9.75 6.40
N GLU A 140 -19.48 -10.35 5.20
CA GLU A 140 -19.70 -11.80 5.03
C GLU A 140 -18.60 -12.66 5.67
N ALA A 141 -17.38 -12.13 5.75
CA ALA A 141 -16.27 -12.76 6.46
C ALA A 141 -16.37 -12.65 7.99
N GLY A 142 -17.36 -11.92 8.51
CA GLY A 142 -17.61 -11.78 9.95
C GLY A 142 -16.78 -10.71 10.64
N PHE A 143 -16.21 -9.75 9.91
CA PHE A 143 -15.61 -8.56 10.54
C PHE A 143 -16.68 -7.69 11.21
N ASP A 144 -16.31 -6.95 12.25
CA ASP A 144 -17.22 -6.00 12.91
C ASP A 144 -17.33 -4.66 12.16
N GLY A 145 -16.42 -4.39 11.22
CA GLY A 145 -16.37 -3.13 10.48
C GLY A 145 -15.25 -3.02 9.45
N VAL A 146 -15.15 -1.85 8.84
CA VAL A 146 -14.08 -1.46 7.91
C VAL A 146 -13.55 -0.05 8.22
N GLU A 147 -12.27 0.16 7.92
CA GLU A 147 -11.64 1.50 7.90
C GLU A 147 -11.29 1.89 6.46
N ILE A 148 -11.80 3.01 5.99
CA ILE A 148 -11.49 3.55 4.66
C ILE A 148 -10.13 4.26 4.72
N HIS A 149 -9.18 3.81 3.90
CA HIS A 149 -7.77 4.23 3.96
C HIS A 149 -7.48 5.47 3.09
N GLY A 150 -7.70 6.66 3.64
CA GLY A 150 -7.44 7.95 2.99
C GLY A 150 -6.07 8.57 3.26
N VAL A 151 -5.03 7.75 3.47
CA VAL A 151 -3.69 8.18 3.94
C VAL A 151 -2.55 7.66 3.08
N ASN A 152 -1.30 7.98 3.47
CA ASN A 152 -0.04 7.38 3.03
C ASN A 152 0.17 7.34 1.51
N HIS A 153 -0.31 8.36 0.79
CA HIS A 153 -0.20 8.51 -0.66
C HIS A 153 -0.91 7.41 -1.47
N TYR A 154 -1.84 6.68 -0.86
CA TYR A 154 -2.70 5.72 -1.57
C TYR A 154 -3.80 6.43 -2.37
N LEU A 155 -4.53 5.66 -3.17
CA LEU A 155 -5.45 6.13 -4.19
C LEU A 155 -6.40 7.26 -3.73
N ILE A 156 -7.05 7.11 -2.58
CA ILE A 156 -7.98 8.12 -2.07
C ILE A 156 -7.25 9.45 -1.78
N GLN A 157 -6.08 9.39 -1.16
CA GLN A 157 -5.24 10.57 -0.95
C GLN A 157 -4.74 11.13 -2.29
N GLN A 158 -4.41 10.28 -3.27
CA GLN A 158 -3.95 10.73 -4.59
C GLN A 158 -5.02 11.59 -5.29
N PHE A 159 -6.28 11.19 -5.23
CA PHE A 159 -7.38 12.01 -5.74
C PHE A 159 -7.58 13.30 -4.92
N PHE A 160 -7.43 13.22 -3.60
CA PHE A 160 -7.60 14.40 -2.75
C PHE A 160 -6.47 15.41 -2.91
N SER A 161 -5.26 14.97 -3.24
CA SER A 161 -4.05 15.80 -3.25
C SER A 161 -3.84 16.58 -4.54
N ASN A 162 -3.56 17.88 -4.44
CA ASN A 162 -3.15 18.71 -5.57
C ASN A 162 -1.76 18.32 -6.11
N TYR A 163 -0.96 17.57 -5.33
CA TYR A 163 0.37 17.12 -5.76
C TYR A 163 0.27 16.03 -6.83
N SER A 164 -0.70 15.12 -6.71
CA SER A 164 -0.85 13.96 -7.61
C SER A 164 -2.06 14.07 -8.53
N ASN A 165 -3.11 14.79 -8.14
CA ASN A 165 -4.29 14.99 -8.97
C ASN A 165 -4.16 16.23 -9.85
N HIS A 166 -3.80 16.01 -11.12
CA HIS A 166 -3.73 17.04 -12.15
C HIS A 166 -4.92 17.02 -13.11
N ARG A 167 -6.02 16.35 -12.74
CA ARG A 167 -7.21 16.23 -13.59
C ARG A 167 -7.89 17.58 -13.78
N THR A 168 -8.63 17.71 -14.88
CA THR A 168 -9.44 18.91 -15.19
C THR A 168 -10.95 18.64 -15.18
N ASP A 169 -11.35 17.39 -14.94
CA ASP A 169 -12.74 16.92 -14.97
C ASP A 169 -13.45 17.10 -13.61
N ASN A 170 -14.46 16.29 -13.30
CA ASN A 170 -15.18 16.37 -12.03
C ASN A 170 -14.39 15.78 -10.85
N TRP A 171 -13.29 15.07 -11.09
CA TRP A 171 -12.55 14.37 -10.04
C TRP A 171 -11.27 15.08 -9.61
N GLY A 172 -10.95 16.24 -10.18
CA GLY A 172 -9.75 17.01 -9.80
C GLY A 172 -9.74 18.47 -10.26
N GLY A 173 -8.60 19.12 -10.06
CA GLY A 173 -8.42 20.55 -10.31
C GLY A 173 -8.77 21.37 -9.06
N SER A 174 -10.03 21.81 -8.93
CA SER A 174 -10.43 22.60 -7.75
C SER A 174 -10.44 21.75 -6.47
N PHE A 175 -10.27 22.39 -5.32
CA PHE A 175 -10.39 21.76 -4.00
C PHE A 175 -11.70 20.98 -3.84
N ASP A 176 -12.84 21.58 -4.23
CA ASP A 176 -14.13 20.90 -4.17
C ASP A 176 -14.21 19.63 -5.02
N LYS A 177 -13.62 19.65 -6.23
CA LYS A 177 -13.60 18.49 -7.12
C LYS A 177 -12.68 17.38 -6.64
N ARG A 178 -11.54 17.72 -6.03
CA ARG A 178 -10.62 16.74 -5.41
C ARG A 178 -11.28 15.97 -4.27
N MET A 179 -12.27 16.54 -3.59
CA MET A 179 -13.04 15.84 -2.55
C MET A 179 -14.06 14.83 -3.10
N ASN A 180 -14.44 14.90 -4.39
CA ASN A 180 -15.52 14.08 -4.93
C ASN A 180 -15.23 12.57 -4.82
N PHE A 181 -14.00 12.14 -5.08
CA PHE A 181 -13.65 10.71 -5.02
C PHE A 181 -13.68 10.16 -3.57
N PRO A 182 -13.00 10.75 -2.57
CA PRO A 182 -13.14 10.34 -1.17
C PRO A 182 -14.59 10.29 -0.70
N LEU A 183 -15.39 11.32 -1.02
CA LEU A 183 -16.80 11.39 -0.61
C LEU A 183 -17.64 10.29 -1.25
N ALA A 184 -17.45 10.03 -2.56
CA ALA A 184 -18.19 8.99 -3.26
C ALA A 184 -17.84 7.57 -2.76
N VAL A 185 -16.58 7.32 -2.38
CA VAL A 185 -16.17 6.04 -1.77
C VAL A 185 -16.90 5.83 -0.44
N VAL A 186 -16.93 6.85 0.43
CA VAL A 186 -17.63 6.76 1.72
C VAL A 186 -19.13 6.58 1.53
N GLU A 187 -19.73 7.33 0.60
CA GLU A 187 -21.14 7.19 0.27
C GLU A 187 -21.48 5.76 -0.16
N GLU A 188 -20.72 5.18 -1.09
CA GLU A 188 -20.94 3.80 -1.54
C GLU A 188 -20.83 2.79 -0.40
N VAL A 189 -19.79 2.91 0.43
CA VAL A 189 -19.57 2.02 1.59
C VAL A 189 -20.76 2.11 2.56
N LYS A 190 -21.23 3.32 2.89
CA LYS A 190 -22.38 3.50 3.78
C LYS A 190 -23.68 3.01 3.16
N GLN A 191 -23.89 3.17 1.85
CA GLN A 191 -25.06 2.61 1.14
C GLN A 191 -25.09 1.08 1.24
N VAL A 192 -23.95 0.41 1.08
CA VAL A 192 -23.86 -1.05 1.25
C VAL A 192 -24.18 -1.44 2.70
N VAL A 193 -23.59 -0.76 3.67
CA VAL A 193 -23.76 -1.05 5.11
C VAL A 193 -25.20 -0.89 5.60
N GLN A 194 -26.00 0.00 4.99
CA GLN A 194 -27.42 0.16 5.33
C GLN A 194 -28.26 -1.13 5.15
N HIS A 195 -27.76 -2.11 4.41
CA HIS A 195 -28.43 -3.38 4.17
C HIS A 195 -27.98 -4.50 5.13
N PHE A 196 -27.05 -4.23 6.04
CA PHE A 196 -26.55 -5.21 7.00
C PHE A 196 -27.45 -5.28 8.24
N GLU A 197 -27.56 -6.47 8.84
CA GLU A 197 -28.44 -6.70 9.98
C GLU A 197 -27.84 -6.23 11.32
N ASN A 198 -26.52 -5.98 11.38
CA ASN A 198 -25.80 -5.57 12.58
C ASN A 198 -25.31 -4.11 12.49
N ASN A 199 -24.88 -3.58 13.63
CA ASN A 199 -24.19 -2.29 13.68
C ASN A 199 -22.75 -2.46 13.17
N PHE A 200 -22.60 -2.46 11.85
CA PHE A 200 -21.30 -2.60 11.19
C PHE A 200 -20.53 -1.26 11.19
N ILE A 201 -19.33 -1.27 11.79
CA ILE A 201 -18.52 -0.07 12.02
C ILE A 201 -17.89 0.42 10.71
N VAL A 202 -17.96 1.72 10.44
CA VAL A 202 -17.29 2.38 9.32
C VAL A 202 -16.47 3.57 9.81
N GLY A 203 -15.15 3.42 9.79
CA GLY A 203 -14.20 4.49 10.08
C GLY A 203 -13.55 5.07 8.82
N TYR A 204 -12.97 6.26 8.96
CA TYR A 204 -12.14 6.88 7.91
C TYR A 204 -10.80 7.33 8.47
N ARG A 205 -9.71 6.92 7.82
CA ARG A 205 -8.35 7.32 8.19
C ARG A 205 -7.83 8.42 7.28
N ILE A 206 -7.21 9.46 7.86
CA ILE A 206 -6.72 10.63 7.14
C ILE A 206 -5.35 11.11 7.66
N SER A 207 -4.48 11.56 6.74
CA SER A 207 -3.23 12.25 7.07
C SER A 207 -3.54 13.73 7.17
N PRO A 208 -3.13 14.44 8.24
CA PRO A 208 -3.49 15.84 8.42
C PRO A 208 -3.04 16.74 7.25
N GLU A 209 -1.88 16.47 6.66
CA GLU A 209 -1.35 17.25 5.54
C GLU A 209 -0.48 16.40 4.61
N GLU A 210 -0.19 16.94 3.43
CA GLU A 210 0.81 16.43 2.52
C GLU A 210 1.68 17.58 2.01
N ILE A 211 2.92 17.64 2.49
CA ILE A 211 3.88 18.70 2.16
C ILE A 211 5.18 18.06 1.62
N HIS A 212 5.53 18.40 0.39
CA HIS A 212 6.73 17.92 -0.31
C HIS A 212 7.61 19.12 -0.68
N GLY A 213 8.51 19.51 0.24
CA GLY A 213 9.32 20.71 0.08
C GLY A 213 8.45 21.96 -0.01
N THR A 214 8.49 22.66 -1.15
CA THR A 214 7.62 23.83 -1.41
C THR A 214 6.26 23.48 -2.01
N THR A 215 6.02 22.20 -2.33
CA THR A 215 4.77 21.76 -2.95
C THR A 215 3.81 21.25 -1.90
N ILE A 216 2.63 21.87 -1.81
CA ILE A 216 1.58 21.46 -0.89
C ILE A 216 0.55 20.64 -1.69
N GLY A 217 0.41 19.37 -1.33
CA GLY A 217 -0.66 18.51 -1.85
C GLY A 217 -1.99 18.93 -1.25
N TYR A 218 -2.03 19.05 0.07
CA TYR A 218 -3.10 19.71 0.82
C TYR A 218 -2.61 20.06 2.23
N ASP A 219 -3.21 21.08 2.84
CA ASP A 219 -2.92 21.44 4.23
C ASP A 219 -3.96 20.87 5.22
N TYR A 220 -3.73 21.09 6.52
CA TYR A 220 -4.63 20.63 7.58
C TYR A 220 -6.03 21.26 7.55
N LYS A 221 -6.19 22.42 6.92
CA LYS A 221 -7.50 23.08 6.79
C LYS A 221 -8.31 22.39 5.70
N GLU A 222 -7.68 22.12 4.56
CA GLU A 222 -8.29 21.35 3.48
C GLU A 222 -8.73 19.96 3.93
N SER A 223 -7.87 19.24 4.66
CA SER A 223 -8.20 17.91 5.18
C SER A 223 -9.28 17.96 6.28
N ALA A 224 -9.28 18.97 7.15
CA ALA A 224 -10.36 19.19 8.12
C ALA A 224 -11.71 19.50 7.44
N GLU A 225 -11.71 20.26 6.33
CA GLU A 225 -12.92 20.50 5.53
C GLU A 225 -13.44 19.21 4.87
N LEU A 226 -12.54 18.35 4.37
CA LEU A 226 -12.94 17.02 3.91
C LEU A 226 -13.60 16.22 5.04
N VAL A 227 -13.01 16.19 6.24
CA VAL A 227 -13.60 15.51 7.40
C VAL A 227 -15.00 16.03 7.73
N LYS A 228 -15.19 17.35 7.78
CA LYS A 228 -16.53 17.95 8.00
C LYS A 228 -17.56 17.52 6.97
N LYS A 229 -17.15 17.31 5.71
CA LYS A 229 -18.06 16.78 4.67
C LYS A 229 -18.33 15.28 4.88
N LEU A 230 -17.33 14.52 5.29
CA LEU A 230 -17.44 13.09 5.59
C LEU A 230 -18.35 12.79 6.79
N GLU A 231 -18.39 13.67 7.80
CA GLU A 231 -19.25 13.47 8.99
C GLU A 231 -20.74 13.33 8.66
N ARG A 232 -21.19 13.90 7.55
CA ARG A 232 -22.59 13.84 7.10
C ARG A 232 -23.05 12.41 6.80
N TYR A 233 -22.09 11.50 6.57
CA TYR A 233 -22.37 10.10 6.31
C TYR A 233 -22.48 9.24 7.58
N GLY A 234 -22.31 9.84 8.77
CA GLY A 234 -22.38 9.12 10.05
C GLY A 234 -21.28 8.07 10.17
N LEU A 235 -20.03 8.51 10.08
CA LEU A 235 -18.86 7.65 10.33
C LEU A 235 -18.78 7.34 11.84
N ASP A 236 -18.39 6.11 12.16
CA ASP A 236 -18.29 5.64 13.54
C ASP A 236 -17.02 6.13 14.23
N TYR A 237 -16.01 6.55 13.47
CA TYR A 237 -14.83 7.27 13.97
C TYR A 237 -14.04 7.93 12.84
N ILE A 238 -13.20 8.90 13.22
CA ILE A 238 -12.13 9.45 12.37
C ILE A 238 -10.79 9.05 12.97
N HIS A 239 -9.87 8.57 12.13
CA HIS A 239 -8.54 8.15 12.54
C HIS A 239 -7.48 9.05 11.88
N ILE A 240 -6.77 9.85 12.67
CA ILE A 240 -5.67 10.67 12.16
C ILE A 240 -4.35 9.92 12.22
N SER A 241 -3.63 9.92 11.09
CA SER A 241 -2.33 9.27 10.96
C SER A 241 -1.21 10.28 11.17
N ASN A 242 -0.66 10.33 12.39
CA ASN A 242 0.50 11.16 12.70
C ASN A 242 1.79 10.33 12.62
N PHE A 243 2.60 10.56 11.58
CA PHE A 243 3.91 9.91 11.45
C PHE A 243 4.93 10.35 12.51
N GLY A 244 4.67 11.49 13.17
CA GLY A 244 5.52 12.07 14.20
C GLY A 244 5.08 11.76 15.62
N LYS A 245 5.10 12.78 16.48
CA LYS A 245 4.63 12.75 17.87
C LYS A 245 3.12 13.01 17.97
N PHE A 246 2.51 12.64 19.09
CA PHE A 246 1.07 12.76 19.29
C PHE A 246 0.62 14.22 19.35
N ASP A 247 1.48 15.11 19.82
CA ASP A 247 1.30 16.56 19.96
C ASP A 247 1.78 17.35 18.72
N MET A 248 2.18 16.65 17.65
CA MET A 248 2.57 17.29 16.39
C MET A 248 1.41 18.11 15.82
N GLY A 249 1.74 19.29 15.30
CA GLY A 249 0.82 20.18 14.63
C GLY A 249 1.46 20.99 13.51
N PRO A 250 0.70 21.90 12.88
CA PRO A 250 1.18 22.70 11.77
C PRO A 250 2.36 23.58 12.16
N GLU A 251 3.29 23.78 11.22
CA GLU A 251 4.43 24.66 11.44
C GLU A 251 3.98 26.08 11.82
N GLY A 252 4.57 26.61 12.90
CA GLY A 252 4.28 27.97 13.38
C GLY A 252 2.99 28.12 14.21
N LEU A 253 2.30 27.03 14.55
CA LEU A 253 1.14 27.06 15.43
C LEU A 253 1.39 26.30 16.73
N ASP A 254 0.92 26.86 17.84
CA ASP A 254 0.95 26.24 19.18
C ASP A 254 -0.32 25.41 19.41
N THR A 255 -0.52 24.39 18.58
CA THR A 255 -1.64 23.43 18.70
C THR A 255 -1.35 22.18 17.88
N SER A 256 -1.80 21.03 18.36
CA SER A 256 -1.64 19.74 17.68
C SER A 256 -2.70 19.49 16.60
N TYR A 257 -2.40 18.59 15.66
CA TYR A 257 -3.40 18.09 14.71
C TYR A 257 -4.58 17.43 15.40
N VAL A 258 -4.33 16.72 16.51
CA VAL A 258 -5.38 16.07 17.30
C VAL A 258 -6.39 17.12 17.79
N GLU A 259 -5.91 18.21 18.39
CA GLU A 259 -6.77 19.29 18.89
C GLU A 259 -7.52 20.02 17.77
N LEU A 260 -6.85 20.26 16.64
CA LEU A 260 -7.48 20.88 15.46
C LEU A 260 -8.62 20.02 14.93
N TYR A 261 -8.41 18.70 14.83
CA TYR A 261 -9.42 17.76 14.37
C TYR A 261 -10.53 17.57 15.39
N LYS A 262 -10.23 17.51 16.69
CA LYS A 262 -11.22 17.45 17.77
C LYS A 262 -12.20 18.64 17.72
N LYS A 263 -11.74 19.80 17.28
CA LYS A 263 -12.58 21.01 17.06
C LYS A 263 -13.36 20.96 15.75
N ALA A 264 -12.85 20.27 14.73
CA ALA A 264 -13.47 20.18 13.42
C ALA A 264 -14.55 19.09 13.33
N ILE A 265 -14.38 18.02 14.12
CA ILE A 265 -15.24 16.84 14.18
C ILE A 265 -16.40 17.11 15.15
N GLY A 266 -17.59 16.60 14.82
CA GLY A 266 -18.78 16.58 15.65
C GLY A 266 -18.54 15.82 16.96
N LYS A 267 -19.14 16.32 18.04
CA LYS A 267 -18.89 15.83 19.41
C LYS A 267 -19.14 14.33 19.62
N GLU A 268 -19.97 13.72 18.78
CA GLU A 268 -20.37 12.32 18.89
C GLU A 268 -19.47 11.37 18.08
N THR A 269 -18.56 11.89 17.25
CA THR A 269 -17.66 11.07 16.42
C THR A 269 -16.31 10.91 17.14
N PRO A 270 -15.95 9.71 17.64
CA PRO A 270 -14.67 9.46 18.28
C PRO A 270 -13.49 9.77 17.35
N LEU A 271 -12.45 10.40 17.91
CA LEU A 271 -11.18 10.64 17.26
C LEU A 271 -10.15 9.60 17.73
N ILE A 272 -9.64 8.82 16.78
CA ILE A 272 -8.51 7.90 16.96
C ILE A 272 -7.23 8.61 16.50
N THR A 273 -6.14 8.46 17.25
CA THR A 273 -4.82 8.85 16.77
C THR A 273 -3.79 7.75 17.02
N VAL A 274 -2.77 7.72 16.17
CA VAL A 274 -1.61 6.84 16.28
C VAL A 274 -0.35 7.69 16.24
N SER A 275 0.56 7.48 17.19
CA SER A 275 1.88 8.10 17.19
C SER A 275 2.82 7.40 18.16
N ASN A 276 3.71 6.54 17.65
CA ASN A 276 4.85 5.97 18.40
C ASN A 276 4.57 5.65 19.88
N VAL A 277 3.44 4.99 20.16
CA VAL A 277 3.00 4.69 21.52
C VAL A 277 3.68 3.40 21.99
N PHE A 278 4.58 3.51 22.97
CA PHE A 278 5.30 2.36 23.55
C PHE A 278 5.13 2.25 25.06
N THR A 279 4.75 3.32 25.74
CA THR A 279 4.64 3.38 27.20
C THR A 279 3.24 3.74 27.65
N GLN A 280 2.93 3.48 28.92
CA GLN A 280 1.69 3.95 29.53
C GLN A 280 1.57 5.49 29.50
N ALA A 281 2.68 6.19 29.71
CA ALA A 281 2.68 7.65 29.65
C ALA A 281 2.30 8.14 28.24
N ASP A 282 2.77 7.47 27.17
CA ASP A 282 2.36 7.80 25.80
C ASP A 282 0.86 7.60 25.61
N VAL A 283 0.30 6.50 26.14
CA VAL A 283 -1.14 6.23 26.11
C VAL A 283 -1.93 7.34 26.84
N GLU A 284 -1.52 7.68 28.06
CA GLU A 284 -2.17 8.74 28.86
C GLU A 284 -2.09 10.11 28.17
N ASN A 285 -0.94 10.44 27.59
CA ASN A 285 -0.74 11.67 26.84
C ASN A 285 -1.63 11.74 25.58
N VAL A 286 -1.77 10.62 24.87
CA VAL A 286 -2.66 10.54 23.70
C VAL A 286 -4.12 10.66 24.11
N LEU A 287 -4.55 9.91 25.15
CA LEU A 287 -5.94 9.92 25.62
C LEU A 287 -6.34 11.25 26.30
N ALA A 288 -5.38 12.09 26.67
CA ALA A 288 -5.66 13.47 27.08
C ALA A 288 -6.17 14.34 25.91
N LEU A 289 -5.93 13.95 24.65
CA LEU A 289 -6.29 14.71 23.45
C LEU A 289 -7.29 13.98 22.54
N ALA A 290 -7.19 12.66 22.43
CA ALA A 290 -8.00 11.79 21.56
C ALA A 290 -8.93 10.87 22.38
N ASP A 291 -9.93 10.28 21.73
CA ASP A 291 -10.86 9.35 22.39
C ASP A 291 -10.31 7.91 22.42
N ILE A 292 -9.54 7.55 21.39
CA ILE A 292 -8.96 6.22 21.24
C ILE A 292 -7.49 6.36 20.81
N VAL A 293 -6.63 5.54 21.42
CA VAL A 293 -5.22 5.40 21.05
C VAL A 293 -5.03 4.14 20.21
N ALA A 294 -4.54 4.29 18.99
CA ALA A 294 -4.13 3.18 18.16
C ALA A 294 -2.64 2.87 18.40
N ILE A 295 -2.32 1.59 18.62
CA ILE A 295 -0.98 1.10 18.90
C ILE A 295 -0.55 0.19 17.75
N GLY A 296 0.58 0.51 17.11
CA GLY A 296 1.15 -0.27 16.02
C GLY A 296 2.29 -1.18 16.51
N ARG A 297 3.53 -0.69 16.41
CA ARG A 297 4.75 -1.48 16.68
C ARG A 297 4.77 -2.13 18.08
N ALA A 298 4.33 -1.43 19.13
CA ALA A 298 4.34 -2.00 20.47
C ALA A 298 3.38 -3.21 20.61
N ALA A 299 2.24 -3.21 19.92
CA ALA A 299 1.32 -4.35 19.94
C ALA A 299 1.90 -5.58 19.21
N LEU A 300 2.80 -5.37 18.24
CA LEU A 300 3.52 -6.47 17.60
C LEU A 300 4.55 -7.08 18.56
N LEU A 301 5.28 -6.24 19.31
CA LEU A 301 6.30 -6.69 20.28
C LEU A 301 5.70 -7.33 21.52
N ASP A 302 4.51 -6.87 21.92
CA ASP A 302 3.79 -7.40 23.06
C ASP A 302 2.28 -7.46 22.75
N PRO A 303 1.79 -8.63 22.28
CA PRO A 303 0.38 -8.84 22.02
C PRO A 303 -0.52 -8.59 23.24
N GLU A 304 0.04 -8.68 24.45
CA GLU A 304 -0.66 -8.45 25.72
C GLU A 304 -0.46 -7.03 26.26
N SER A 305 0.19 -6.14 25.51
CA SER A 305 0.50 -4.77 25.95
C SER A 305 -0.76 -4.02 26.42
N THR A 306 -1.85 -4.08 25.64
CA THR A 306 -3.12 -3.45 26.02
C THR A 306 -3.70 -4.04 27.30
N HIS A 307 -3.64 -5.37 27.47
CA HIS A 307 -4.10 -6.04 28.68
C HIS A 307 -3.25 -5.63 29.90
N LYS A 308 -1.92 -5.59 29.76
CA LYS A 308 -0.99 -5.16 30.81
C LYS A 308 -1.21 -3.70 31.21
N LEU A 309 -1.39 -2.82 30.23
CA LEU A 309 -1.69 -1.40 30.44
C LEU A 309 -2.98 -1.21 31.25
N THR A 310 -4.05 -1.92 30.89
CA THR A 310 -5.35 -1.82 31.57
C THR A 310 -5.36 -2.43 32.98
N HIS A 311 -4.44 -3.34 33.29
CA HIS A 311 -4.31 -3.99 34.60
C HIS A 311 -3.16 -3.45 35.46
N GLN A 312 -2.62 -2.26 35.14
CA GLN A 312 -1.53 -1.61 35.88
C GLN A 312 -0.22 -2.44 35.94
N ARG A 313 0.00 -3.33 34.97
CA ARG A 313 1.20 -4.20 34.85
C ARG A 313 2.22 -3.61 33.87
N LYS A 314 2.44 -2.29 33.96
CA LYS A 314 3.22 -1.52 32.98
C LYS A 314 4.70 -1.91 32.91
N ASP A 315 5.28 -2.33 34.02
CA ASP A 315 6.69 -2.74 34.09
C ASP A 315 6.95 -4.09 33.39
N GLU A 316 5.88 -4.76 32.94
CA GLU A 316 5.93 -6.02 32.20
C GLU A 316 5.75 -5.84 30.68
N ILE A 317 5.59 -4.61 30.21
CA ILE A 317 5.41 -4.31 28.79
C ILE A 317 6.73 -4.43 28.07
N VAL A 318 6.74 -5.22 27.00
CA VAL A 318 7.91 -5.35 26.13
C VAL A 318 7.87 -4.23 25.08
N SER A 319 8.86 -3.36 25.12
CA SER A 319 9.03 -2.24 24.17
C SER A 319 10.18 -2.44 23.18
N GLU A 320 11.01 -3.47 23.36
CA GLU A 320 12.19 -3.76 22.55
C GLU A 320 12.19 -5.21 22.08
N MET A 321 12.75 -5.45 20.89
CA MET A 321 12.88 -6.80 20.34
C MET A 321 14.04 -7.55 20.98
N SER A 322 13.81 -8.78 21.43
CA SER A 322 14.84 -9.71 21.94
C SER A 322 14.57 -11.15 21.49
N GLU A 323 15.51 -12.06 21.71
CA GLU A 323 15.32 -13.50 21.43
C GLU A 323 14.15 -14.09 22.23
N ASP A 324 13.97 -13.65 23.48
CA ASP A 324 12.85 -14.09 24.34
C ASP A 324 11.51 -13.58 23.81
N VAL A 325 11.47 -12.33 23.34
CA VAL A 325 10.29 -11.73 22.72
C VAL A 325 9.92 -12.51 21.47
N MET A 326 10.90 -12.92 20.67
CA MET A 326 10.68 -13.76 19.49
C MET A 326 10.07 -15.11 19.82
N ALA A 327 10.56 -15.77 20.87
CA ALA A 327 10.00 -17.03 21.33
C ALA A 327 8.56 -16.85 21.84
N TYR A 328 8.21 -15.66 22.33
CA TYR A 328 6.91 -15.30 22.86
C TYR A 328 5.89 -14.92 21.78
N VAL A 329 6.23 -14.00 20.86
CA VAL A 329 5.28 -13.46 19.86
C VAL A 329 4.97 -14.42 18.71
N LYS A 330 5.72 -15.53 18.59
CA LYS A 330 5.54 -16.58 17.58
C LYS A 330 5.45 -16.06 16.15
N TRP A 331 6.17 -14.98 15.84
CA TRP A 331 6.19 -14.43 14.50
C TRP A 331 6.73 -15.45 13.50
N PRO A 332 6.19 -15.48 12.26
CA PRO A 332 6.83 -16.21 11.18
C PRO A 332 8.27 -15.72 11.00
N GLN A 333 9.20 -16.65 10.74
CA GLN A 333 10.64 -16.35 10.65
C GLN A 333 10.96 -15.15 9.75
N GLY A 334 10.33 -15.04 8.58
CA GLY A 334 10.63 -13.92 7.70
C GLY A 334 10.07 -12.56 8.16
N LEU A 335 9.02 -12.52 9.00
CA LEU A 335 8.60 -11.24 9.61
C LEU A 335 9.68 -10.74 10.58
N TYR A 336 10.33 -11.66 11.29
CA TYR A 336 11.46 -11.34 12.15
C TYR A 336 12.69 -10.90 11.35
N ASP A 337 13.05 -11.62 10.29
CA ASP A 337 14.18 -11.25 9.45
C ASP A 337 13.97 -9.85 8.82
N TRP A 338 12.74 -9.52 8.41
CA TRP A 338 12.38 -8.17 7.97
C TRP A 338 12.56 -7.13 9.08
N TYR A 339 12.02 -7.39 10.27
CA TYR A 339 12.08 -6.43 11.37
C TYR A 339 13.52 -6.14 11.84
N ARG A 340 14.37 -7.18 11.88
CA ARG A 340 15.76 -7.07 12.35
C ARG A 340 16.69 -6.47 11.30
N ASP A 341 16.61 -6.99 10.08
CA ASP A 341 17.64 -6.77 9.05
C ASP A 341 17.12 -5.91 7.89
N GLY A 342 15.84 -5.51 7.91
CA GLY A 342 15.18 -4.91 6.74
C GLY A 342 15.02 -5.91 5.58
N ALA A 343 15.14 -7.21 5.84
CA ALA A 343 15.01 -8.26 4.82
C ALA A 343 13.61 -8.26 4.20
N ALA A 344 13.46 -8.56 2.91
CA ALA A 344 12.13 -8.63 2.30
C ALA A 344 11.20 -9.62 3.05
N LEU A 345 9.93 -9.25 3.23
CA LEU A 345 8.93 -10.11 3.88
C LEU A 345 8.85 -11.48 3.17
N PRO A 346 8.64 -12.58 3.91
CA PRO A 346 8.60 -13.92 3.35
C PRO A 346 7.38 -14.07 2.45
N GLN A 347 7.52 -14.78 1.33
CA GLN A 347 6.41 -15.07 0.43
C GLN A 347 5.33 -15.87 1.15
N VAL A 348 4.10 -15.33 1.20
CA VAL A 348 2.95 -16.06 1.77
C VAL A 348 2.54 -17.17 0.80
N PRO A 349 2.50 -18.44 1.24
CA PRO A 349 2.06 -19.54 0.38
C PRO A 349 0.62 -19.32 -0.08
N ASN A 350 0.39 -19.39 -1.40
CA ASN A 350 -0.93 -19.25 -2.04
C ASN A 350 -1.59 -17.86 -1.95
N LEU A 351 -0.88 -16.81 -1.52
CA LEU A 351 -1.31 -15.42 -1.61
C LEU A 351 -0.34 -14.62 -2.48
N GLU A 352 -0.88 -13.92 -3.47
CA GLU A 352 -0.14 -12.94 -4.26
C GLU A 352 0.06 -11.68 -3.42
N SER A 353 1.17 -11.59 -2.68
CA SER A 353 1.57 -10.33 -2.09
C SER A 353 2.03 -9.37 -3.19
N LEU A 354 1.22 -8.35 -3.45
CA LEU A 354 1.62 -7.10 -4.10
C LEU A 354 2.48 -6.30 -3.10
N LEU A 355 3.70 -6.75 -2.85
CA LEU A 355 4.73 -6.00 -2.13
C LEU A 355 6.05 -6.13 -2.89
#